data_AF-A0A7S2AZI7-F1
#
_entry.id   AF-A0A7S2AZI7-F1
#
_cell.length_a   1.000
_cell.length_b   1.000
_cell.length_c   1.000
_cell.angle_alpha   90.00
_cell.angle_beta   90.00
_cell.angle_gamma   90.00
#
_symmetry.space_group_name_H-M   'P 1'
#
loop_
_entity.id
_entity.type
_entity.pdbx_description
1 polymer ?
#
loop_
_entity_poly.entity_id
_entity_poly.type
_entity_poly.pdbx_seq_one_letter_code
_entity_poly.pdbx_strand_id
1 'polypeptide(L)'
;AKSPAGLEVHLEHRFDSHSLEHFHPKIAKDGDAVTASACDYRYYSYLNSSLPDFAPTYQGPQEIYCKMVSEDKVAQALGQNPPDMTGDEVMNRCALLNRQALEAAKAVIRSVWPKAVERFEAQGKQVVFKEDSQALLGPQWILSSLGFKETDDAVEIQAESMLSPLTSSFFPGSHYCTLLAPSKAVELVMTRGLTKRYSGSAAKLAAPIII
;
A
#
# COMPACT_ATOMS: atom_id res chain seq x y z
N ALA A 1 -2.48 -2.55 -16.29
CA ALA A 1 -2.30 -1.53 -17.35
C ALA A 1 -1.29 -2.07 -18.36
N LYS A 2 -1.51 -1.91 -19.67
CA LYS A 2 -0.43 -2.17 -20.63
C LYS A 2 0.65 -1.13 -20.37
N SER A 3 1.87 -1.54 -20.04
CA SER A 3 3.01 -0.62 -20.00
C SER A 3 3.06 0.12 -21.35
N PRO A 4 3.23 1.45 -21.39
CA PRO A 4 3.51 2.12 -22.66
C PRO A 4 4.67 1.38 -23.33
N ALA A 5 4.54 1.10 -24.63
CA ALA A 5 5.56 0.36 -25.38
C ALA A 5 6.93 1.00 -25.10
N GLY A 6 7.84 0.21 -24.51
CA GLY A 6 9.19 0.67 -24.16
C GLY A 6 9.45 0.97 -22.68
N LEU A 7 8.48 0.99 -21.76
CA LEU A 7 8.77 1.16 -20.32
C LEU A 7 8.92 -0.18 -19.58
N GLU A 8 10.11 -0.40 -19.01
CA GLU A 8 10.44 -1.48 -18.08
C GLU A 8 10.63 -0.92 -16.66
N VAL A 9 10.20 -1.68 -15.65
CA VAL A 9 10.40 -1.31 -14.23
C VAL A 9 11.20 -2.39 -13.53
N HIS A 10 12.36 -2.02 -12.99
CA HIS A 10 13.20 -2.89 -12.17
C HIS A 10 12.94 -2.60 -10.69
N LEU A 11 12.40 -3.59 -9.97
CA LEU A 11 12.09 -3.48 -8.55
C LEU A 11 13.18 -4.14 -7.69
N GLU A 12 13.80 -3.35 -6.82
CA GLU A 12 14.78 -3.83 -5.83
C GLU A 12 14.13 -3.96 -4.45
N HIS A 13 14.23 -5.14 -3.84
CA HIS A 13 13.76 -5.34 -2.47
C HIS A 13 14.85 -4.93 -1.46
N ARG A 14 14.45 -4.14 -0.46
CA ARG A 14 15.27 -3.70 0.66
C ARG A 14 14.86 -4.42 1.94
N PHE A 15 15.83 -4.66 2.79
CA PHE A 15 15.66 -5.51 3.98
C PHE A 15 15.50 -4.71 5.27
N ASP A 16 15.85 -3.42 5.24
CA ASP A 16 15.74 -2.50 6.38
C ASP A 16 15.53 -1.06 5.90
N SER A 17 15.16 -0.18 6.84
CA SER A 17 14.93 1.24 6.54
C SER A 17 16.19 1.98 6.09
N HIS A 18 17.38 1.53 6.50
CA HIS A 18 18.65 2.17 6.16
C HIS A 18 19.03 1.93 4.68
N SER A 19 18.89 0.70 4.21
CA SER A 19 19.08 0.33 2.80
C SER A 19 18.00 0.94 1.90
N LEU A 20 16.79 1.16 2.42
CA LEU A 20 15.77 1.97 1.75
C LEU A 20 16.21 3.43 1.63
N GLU A 21 16.73 4.04 2.70
CA GLU A 21 17.17 5.44 2.74
C GLU A 21 18.16 5.77 1.62
N HIS A 22 19.14 4.89 1.41
CA HIS A 22 20.20 5.05 0.42
C HIS A 22 19.83 4.65 -1.01
N PHE A 23 18.62 4.15 -1.25
CA PHE A 23 18.16 3.97 -2.62
C PHE A 23 17.62 5.27 -3.21
N HIS A 24 18.04 5.51 -4.45
CA HIS A 24 17.60 6.63 -5.27
C HIS A 24 17.07 6.09 -6.59
N PRO A 25 15.77 6.25 -6.88
CA PRO A 25 15.17 5.85 -8.13
C PRO A 25 15.88 6.49 -9.32
N LYS A 26 16.17 5.69 -10.34
CA LYS A 26 16.87 6.10 -11.56
C LYS A 26 16.00 5.76 -12.76
N ILE A 27 16.19 6.52 -13.83
CA ILE A 27 15.63 6.20 -15.13
C ILE A 27 16.78 6.15 -16.13
N ALA A 28 16.81 5.10 -16.94
CA ALA A 28 17.76 4.91 -18.00
C ALA A 28 17.02 4.80 -19.33
N LYS A 29 17.66 5.24 -20.41
CA LYS A 29 17.13 5.14 -21.78
C LYS A 29 18.18 4.50 -22.68
N ASP A 30 17.80 3.44 -23.37
CA ASP A 30 18.60 2.76 -24.38
C ASP A 30 17.78 2.62 -25.66
N GLY A 31 18.06 3.48 -26.65
CA GLY A 31 17.19 3.66 -27.81
C GLY A 31 15.77 4.06 -27.41
N ASP A 32 14.79 3.24 -27.78
CA ASP A 32 13.37 3.42 -27.45
C ASP A 32 12.97 2.74 -26.12
N ALA A 33 13.86 1.95 -25.53
CA ALA A 33 13.63 1.32 -24.24
C ALA A 33 13.95 2.30 -23.11
N VAL A 34 13.02 2.42 -22.16
CA VAL A 34 13.14 3.21 -20.93
C VAL A 34 13.03 2.24 -19.76
N THR A 35 14.03 2.23 -18.89
CA THR A 35 14.03 1.41 -17.67
C THR A 35 13.99 2.32 -16.46
N ALA A 36 12.97 2.19 -15.62
CA ALA A 36 12.86 2.87 -14.34
C ALA A 36 13.21 1.92 -13.19
N SER A 37 14.03 2.34 -12.24
CA SER A 37 14.25 1.59 -11.01
C SER A 37 13.31 2.06 -9.90
N ALA A 38 12.79 1.10 -9.16
CA ALA A 38 12.03 1.32 -7.94
C ALA A 38 12.60 0.42 -6.83
N CYS A 39 12.34 0.76 -5.57
CA CYS A 39 12.62 -0.16 -4.48
C CYS A 39 11.47 -0.22 -3.49
N ASP A 40 11.37 -1.36 -2.80
CA ASP A 40 10.43 -1.54 -1.70
C ASP A 40 11.12 -1.97 -0.41
N TYR A 41 10.51 -1.64 0.73
CA TYR A 41 10.85 -2.16 2.05
C TYR A 41 9.55 -2.52 2.78
N ARG A 42 9.50 -3.75 3.29
CA ARG A 42 8.31 -4.29 3.98
C ARG A 42 8.49 -4.10 5.48
N TYR A 43 7.59 -3.35 6.10
CA TYR A 43 7.66 -3.09 7.54
C TYR A 43 6.81 -4.09 8.32
N TYR A 44 7.43 -4.65 9.37
CA TYR A 44 6.85 -5.63 10.27
C TYR A 44 6.93 -5.11 11.71
N SER A 45 5.84 -4.59 12.26
CA SER A 45 5.85 -3.97 13.59
C SER A 45 6.18 -4.96 14.70
N TYR A 46 5.85 -6.24 14.54
CA TYR A 46 6.11 -7.27 15.55
C TYR A 46 7.61 -7.52 15.76
N LEU A 47 8.47 -7.14 14.80
CA LEU A 47 9.92 -7.20 14.98
C LEU A 47 10.42 -6.15 15.99
N ASN A 48 9.62 -5.10 16.25
CA ASN A 48 9.94 -4.03 17.20
C ASN A 48 9.28 -4.23 18.58
N SER A 49 8.48 -5.28 18.79
CA SER A 49 7.91 -5.59 20.11
C SER A 49 8.87 -6.47 20.92
N SER A 50 9.12 -6.08 22.18
CA SER A 50 10.06 -6.76 23.10
C SER A 50 9.56 -8.11 23.64
N LEU A 51 8.31 -8.48 23.37
CA LEU A 51 7.72 -9.76 23.72
C LEU A 51 6.88 -10.24 22.52
N PRO A 52 7.00 -11.49 22.07
CA PRO A 52 6.04 -12.04 21.12
C PRO A 52 4.68 -12.03 21.83
N ASP A 53 3.73 -11.27 21.29
CA ASP A 53 2.34 -11.46 21.66
C ASP A 53 2.00 -12.91 21.30
N PHE A 54 1.86 -13.79 22.29
CA PHE A 54 1.44 -15.18 22.08
C PHE A 54 -0.01 -15.28 21.55
N ALA A 55 -0.70 -14.14 21.46
CA ALA A 55 -1.95 -14.01 20.74
C ALA A 55 -1.72 -14.19 19.23
N PRO A 56 -2.72 -14.68 18.47
CA PRO A 56 -2.67 -14.75 17.01
C PRO A 56 -2.71 -13.35 16.41
N THR A 57 -1.61 -12.62 16.51
CA THR A 57 -1.39 -11.37 15.79
C THR A 57 -0.82 -11.73 14.41
N TYR A 58 -1.37 -11.10 13.38
CA TYR A 58 -1.00 -11.38 12.00
C TYR A 58 0.47 -11.03 11.76
N GLN A 59 1.24 -11.99 11.24
CA GLN A 59 2.70 -11.86 11.03
C GLN A 59 3.09 -11.37 9.62
N GLY A 60 2.13 -10.91 8.81
CA GLY A 60 2.45 -10.26 7.54
C GLY A 60 2.92 -8.81 7.74
N PRO A 61 3.57 -8.21 6.73
CA PRO A 61 3.90 -6.78 6.78
C PRO A 61 2.61 -5.96 6.82
N GLN A 62 2.66 -4.85 7.55
CA GLN A 62 1.51 -3.91 7.64
C GLN A 62 1.51 -2.93 6.48
N GLU A 63 2.70 -2.50 6.10
CA GLU A 63 2.92 -1.51 5.07
C GLU A 63 4.18 -1.83 4.26
N ILE A 64 4.27 -1.20 3.11
CA ILE A 64 5.39 -1.25 2.18
C ILE A 64 5.79 0.18 1.90
N TYR A 65 7.03 0.53 2.23
CA TYR A 65 7.64 1.77 1.79
C TYR A 65 8.15 1.58 0.38
N CYS A 66 7.75 2.45 -0.54
CA CYS A 66 8.15 2.35 -1.94
C CYS A 66 8.81 3.67 -2.39
N LYS A 67 9.96 3.57 -3.06
CA LYS A 67 10.59 4.69 -3.75
C LYS A 67 10.57 4.44 -5.24
N MET A 68 9.99 5.37 -6.00
CA MET A 68 9.75 5.26 -7.43
C MET A 68 10.26 6.50 -8.17
N VAL A 69 10.42 6.39 -9.48
CA VAL A 69 10.61 7.53 -10.37
C VAL A 69 9.29 8.29 -10.50
N SER A 70 9.31 9.62 -10.44
CA SER A 70 8.10 10.44 -10.59
C SER A 70 7.56 10.43 -12.02
N GLU A 71 6.26 10.71 -12.16
CA GLU A 71 5.55 10.63 -13.45
C GLU A 71 6.08 11.63 -14.49
N ASP A 72 6.41 12.85 -14.09
CA ASP A 72 7.05 13.86 -14.96
C ASP A 72 8.42 13.42 -15.47
N LYS A 73 9.22 12.74 -14.64
CA LYS A 73 10.52 12.18 -15.04
C LYS A 73 10.36 11.01 -16.01
N VAL A 74 9.34 10.16 -15.80
CA VAL A 74 8.98 9.10 -16.76
C VAL A 74 8.51 9.71 -18.08
N ALA A 75 7.62 10.71 -18.04
CA ALA A 75 7.13 11.41 -19.23
C ALA A 75 8.29 12.07 -20.01
N GLN A 76 9.22 12.73 -19.31
CA GLN A 76 10.41 13.32 -19.92
C GLN A 76 11.27 12.27 -20.65
N ALA A 77 11.52 11.11 -20.04
CA ALA A 77 12.31 10.04 -20.65
C ALA A 77 11.62 9.45 -21.90
N LEU A 78 10.30 9.36 -21.87
CA LEU A 78 9.46 8.89 -22.97
C LEU A 78 9.19 9.97 -24.05
N GLY A 79 9.64 11.21 -23.86
CA GLY A 79 9.37 12.31 -24.78
C GLY A 79 7.88 12.72 -24.83
N GLN A 80 7.16 12.51 -23.72
CA GLN A 80 5.75 12.85 -23.56
C GLN A 80 5.59 14.15 -22.77
N ASN A 81 4.42 14.77 -22.86
CA ASN A 81 4.09 15.91 -22.00
C ASN A 81 3.97 15.45 -20.54
N PRO A 82 4.65 16.10 -19.59
CA PRO A 82 4.52 15.76 -18.18
C PRO A 82 3.10 16.08 -17.69
N PRO A 83 2.56 15.32 -16.72
CA PRO A 83 1.31 15.67 -16.06
C PRO A 83 1.48 16.91 -15.18
N ASP A 84 0.35 17.49 -14.74
CA ASP A 84 0.37 18.51 -13.70
C ASP A 84 0.72 17.88 -12.34
N MET A 85 1.98 18.05 -11.94
CA MET A 85 2.51 17.48 -10.71
C MET A 85 1.95 18.13 -9.43
N THR A 86 1.18 19.20 -9.55
CA THR A 86 0.51 19.88 -8.43
C THR A 86 -0.97 19.52 -8.30
N GLY A 87 -1.52 18.84 -9.29
CA GLY A 87 -2.92 18.42 -9.30
C GLY A 87 -3.20 17.27 -8.34
N ASP A 88 -4.44 17.21 -7.84
CA ASP A 88 -4.89 16.20 -6.87
C ASP A 88 -4.63 14.77 -7.34
N GLU A 89 -4.65 14.51 -8.65
CA GLU A 89 -4.40 13.16 -9.19
C GLU A 89 -2.99 12.65 -8.86
N VAL A 90 -1.97 13.50 -9.03
CA VAL A 90 -0.57 13.14 -8.77
C VAL A 90 -0.30 13.19 -7.27
N MET A 91 -0.81 14.22 -6.60
CA MET A 91 -0.61 14.41 -5.16
C MET A 91 -1.23 13.28 -4.33
N ASN A 92 -2.32 12.66 -4.81
CA ASN A 92 -3.00 11.52 -4.16
C ASN A 92 -2.73 10.17 -4.83
N ARG A 93 -1.61 10.02 -5.54
CA ARG A 93 -1.31 8.78 -6.27
C ARG A 93 -1.09 7.60 -5.33
N CYS A 94 -0.53 7.79 -4.14
CA CYS A 94 -0.32 6.70 -3.20
C CYS A 94 -1.66 6.16 -2.66
N ALA A 95 -2.64 7.03 -2.40
CA ALA A 95 -4.01 6.62 -2.08
C ALA A 95 -4.66 5.79 -3.20
N LEU A 96 -4.45 6.17 -4.45
CA LEU A 96 -4.91 5.38 -5.60
C LEU A 96 -4.25 3.99 -5.64
N LEU A 97 -2.93 3.91 -5.43
CA LEU A 97 -2.21 2.63 -5.36
C LEU A 97 -2.71 1.76 -4.22
N ASN A 98 -3.02 2.34 -3.06
CA ASN A 98 -3.58 1.63 -1.92
C ASN A 98 -4.99 1.09 -2.19
N ARG A 99 -5.81 1.84 -2.93
CA ARG A 99 -7.11 1.35 -3.42
C ARG A 99 -6.93 0.16 -4.36
N GLN A 100 -5.97 0.24 -5.28
CA GLN A 100 -5.66 -0.86 -6.18
C GLN A 100 -5.14 -2.10 -5.45
N ALA A 101 -4.36 -1.92 -4.38
CA ALA A 101 -3.90 -3.02 -3.53
C ALA A 101 -5.07 -3.77 -2.87
N LEU A 102 -6.08 -3.05 -2.36
CA LEU A 102 -7.30 -3.67 -1.83
C LEU A 102 -8.09 -4.41 -2.91
N GLU A 103 -8.26 -3.81 -4.09
CA GLU A 103 -8.98 -4.46 -5.19
C GLU A 103 -8.24 -5.69 -5.72
N ALA A 104 -6.91 -5.67 -5.78
CA ALA A 104 -6.09 -6.83 -6.11
C ALA A 104 -6.26 -7.93 -5.05
N ALA A 105 -6.27 -7.59 -3.76
CA ALA A 105 -6.53 -8.55 -2.69
C ALA A 105 -7.93 -9.19 -2.82
N LYS A 106 -8.97 -8.39 -3.06
CA LYS A 106 -10.32 -8.91 -3.34
C LYS A 106 -10.34 -9.81 -4.56
N ALA A 107 -9.61 -9.49 -5.63
CA ALA A 107 -9.54 -10.34 -6.83
C ALA A 107 -8.89 -11.70 -6.53
N VAL A 108 -7.79 -11.73 -5.78
CA VAL A 108 -7.12 -12.96 -5.33
C VAL A 108 -8.04 -13.78 -4.43
N ILE A 109 -8.72 -13.15 -3.47
CA ILE A 109 -9.66 -13.87 -2.60
C ILE A 109 -10.83 -14.39 -3.43
N ARG A 110 -11.36 -13.61 -4.38
CA ARG A 110 -12.49 -14.03 -5.22
C ARG A 110 -12.14 -15.24 -6.09
N SER A 111 -10.90 -15.39 -6.54
CA SER A 111 -10.50 -16.56 -7.35
C SER A 111 -10.43 -17.87 -6.53
N VAL A 112 -10.27 -17.78 -5.21
CA VAL A 112 -10.12 -18.95 -4.32
C VAL A 112 -11.36 -19.19 -3.45
N TRP A 113 -11.98 -18.11 -2.94
CA TRP A 113 -13.13 -18.13 -2.05
C TRP A 113 -14.07 -16.92 -2.28
N PRO A 114 -14.89 -16.93 -3.35
CA PRO A 114 -15.81 -15.83 -3.68
C PRO A 114 -16.70 -15.36 -2.52
N LYS A 115 -17.24 -16.32 -1.74
CA LYS A 115 -18.12 -16.05 -0.60
C LYS A 115 -17.47 -15.18 0.50
N ALA A 116 -16.14 -15.19 0.63
CA ALA A 116 -15.47 -14.31 1.59
C ALA A 116 -15.56 -12.84 1.18
N VAL A 117 -15.44 -12.56 -0.13
CA VAL A 117 -15.60 -11.20 -0.66
C VAL A 117 -17.05 -10.75 -0.55
N GLU A 118 -18.01 -11.61 -0.89
CA GLU A 118 -19.45 -11.32 -0.71
C GLU A 118 -19.78 -11.01 0.76
N ARG A 119 -19.25 -11.79 1.70
CA ARG A 119 -19.40 -11.54 3.14
C ARG A 119 -18.80 -10.19 3.54
N PHE A 120 -17.61 -9.88 3.04
CA PHE A 120 -16.96 -8.60 3.31
C PHE A 120 -17.73 -7.43 2.73
N GLU A 121 -18.28 -7.54 1.52
CA GLU A 121 -19.10 -6.49 0.91
C GLU A 121 -20.43 -6.29 1.66
N ALA A 122 -21.01 -7.36 2.21
CA ALA A 122 -22.27 -7.30 2.94
C ALA A 122 -22.15 -6.89 4.41
N GLN A 123 -21.03 -7.20 5.07
CA GLN A 123 -20.87 -7.08 6.53
C GLN A 123 -19.55 -6.40 6.94
N GLY A 124 -18.76 -5.97 5.97
CA GLY A 124 -17.50 -5.32 6.21
C GLY A 124 -17.65 -3.85 6.60
N LYS A 125 -16.66 -3.35 7.34
CA LYS A 125 -16.40 -1.94 7.55
C LYS A 125 -16.13 -1.28 6.21
N GLN A 126 -16.60 -0.05 6.06
CA GLN A 126 -16.28 0.75 4.90
C GLN A 126 -14.77 1.03 4.86
N VAL A 127 -14.09 0.76 3.75
CA VAL A 127 -12.69 1.15 3.58
C VAL A 127 -12.63 2.52 2.91
N VAL A 128 -12.08 3.50 3.61
CA VAL A 128 -11.99 4.90 3.18
C VAL A 128 -10.53 5.24 2.93
N PHE A 129 -10.17 5.52 1.68
CA PHE A 129 -8.85 6.04 1.33
C PHE A 129 -8.89 7.57 1.43
N LYS A 130 -8.15 8.13 2.38
CA LYS A 130 -7.97 9.58 2.55
C LYS A 130 -6.98 10.12 1.53
N GLU A 131 -6.97 11.42 1.37
CA GLU A 131 -5.93 12.14 0.63
C GLU A 131 -4.56 11.91 1.27
N ASP A 132 -3.53 11.84 0.44
CA ASP A 132 -2.17 11.56 0.89
C ASP A 132 -1.63 12.75 1.69
N SER A 133 -1.09 12.48 2.88
CA SER A 133 -0.26 13.45 3.58
C SER A 133 1.09 13.60 2.87
N GLN A 134 1.68 14.79 2.93
CA GLN A 134 2.88 15.11 2.17
C GLN A 134 4.08 15.34 3.10
N ALA A 135 5.07 14.48 2.99
CA ALA A 135 6.36 14.70 3.62
C ALA A 135 7.14 15.75 2.83
N LEU A 136 7.90 16.58 3.53
CA LEU A 136 8.76 17.58 2.90
C LEU A 136 10.16 17.03 2.58
N LEU A 137 10.63 16.07 3.39
CA LEU A 137 11.99 15.55 3.33
C LEU A 137 12.01 14.03 3.46
N GLY A 138 13.01 13.40 2.84
CA GLY A 138 13.19 11.94 2.85
C GLY A 138 13.19 11.32 4.26
N PRO A 139 13.97 11.86 5.23
CA PRO A 139 13.96 11.36 6.60
C PRO A 139 12.59 11.46 7.28
N GLN A 140 11.83 12.54 7.03
CA GLN A 140 10.47 12.67 7.55
C GLN A 140 9.57 11.56 7.01
N TRP A 141 9.65 11.27 5.70
CA TRP A 141 8.90 10.19 5.08
C TRP A 141 9.29 8.81 5.63
N ILE A 142 10.59 8.52 5.84
CA ILE A 142 11.04 7.24 6.41
C ILE A 142 10.54 7.03 7.84
N LEU A 143 10.44 8.11 8.62
CA LEU A 143 9.91 8.07 9.99
C LEU A 143 8.37 8.09 10.05
N SER A 144 7.70 8.30 8.92
CA SER A 144 6.24 8.22 8.81
C SER A 144 5.76 6.76 8.76
N SER A 145 4.46 6.55 8.76
CA SER A 145 3.83 5.25 8.52
C SER A 145 2.52 5.45 7.76
N LEU A 146 2.02 4.39 7.14
CA LEU A 146 0.68 4.30 6.61
C LEU A 146 -0.31 4.50 7.76
N GLY A 147 -1.06 5.60 7.70
CA GLY A 147 -2.18 5.85 8.59
C GLY A 147 -3.22 4.75 8.43
N PHE A 148 -3.42 3.94 9.47
CA PHE A 148 -4.41 2.87 9.49
C PHE A 148 -5.30 3.06 10.73
N LYS A 149 -6.42 3.75 10.56
CA LYS A 149 -7.34 4.08 11.65
C LYS A 149 -8.62 3.26 11.51
N GLU A 150 -8.86 2.40 12.48
CA GLU A 150 -10.05 1.55 12.54
C GLU A 150 -11.07 2.16 13.50
N THR A 151 -12.30 2.35 13.03
CA THR A 151 -13.48 2.69 13.83
C THR A 151 -14.46 1.53 13.80
N ASP A 152 -15.63 1.68 14.44
CA ASP A 152 -16.66 0.64 14.40
C ASP A 152 -17.21 0.41 12.98
N ASP A 153 -17.36 1.49 12.21
CA ASP A 153 -18.00 1.47 10.89
C ASP A 153 -17.01 1.50 9.71
N ALA A 154 -15.79 1.98 9.93
CA ALA A 154 -14.85 2.24 8.85
C ALA A 154 -13.40 1.87 9.19
N VAL A 155 -12.62 1.66 8.13
CA VAL A 155 -11.16 1.62 8.16
C VAL A 155 -10.65 2.74 7.27
N GLU A 156 -10.07 3.76 7.87
CA GLU A 156 -9.46 4.89 7.17
C GLU A 156 -7.98 4.56 6.90
N ILE A 157 -7.59 4.68 5.63
CA ILE A 157 -6.23 4.44 5.15
C ILE A 157 -5.71 5.76 4.56
N GLN A 158 -4.59 6.25 5.05
CA GLN A 158 -3.91 7.45 4.57
C GLN A 158 -2.45 7.15 4.31
N ALA A 159 -1.96 7.41 3.10
CA ALA A 159 -0.54 7.28 2.80
C ALA A 159 0.21 8.57 3.17
N GLU A 160 1.48 8.41 3.50
CA GLU A 160 2.46 9.48 3.41
C GLU A 160 3.12 9.39 2.03
N SER A 161 2.98 10.47 1.27
CA SER A 161 3.60 10.68 -0.03
C SER A 161 4.77 11.66 0.10
N MET A 162 5.79 11.51 -0.73
CA MET A 162 6.82 12.53 -0.92
C MET A 162 7.13 12.65 -2.40
N LEU A 163 6.97 13.85 -2.96
CA LEU A 163 7.30 14.13 -4.35
C LEU A 163 8.47 15.11 -4.43
N SER A 164 9.54 14.72 -5.11
CA SER A 164 10.70 15.57 -5.38
C SER A 164 10.59 16.13 -6.80
N PRO A 165 10.54 17.47 -6.99
CA PRO A 165 10.44 18.06 -8.32
C PRO A 165 11.71 17.80 -9.14
N LEU A 166 11.61 17.86 -10.48
CA LEU A 166 12.78 17.72 -11.37
C LEU A 166 13.87 18.77 -11.11
N THR A 167 13.50 19.92 -10.55
CA THR A 167 14.42 21.02 -10.21
C THR A 167 15.10 20.85 -8.86
N SER A 168 14.78 19.79 -8.10
CA SER A 168 15.39 19.54 -6.80
C SER A 168 16.89 19.25 -6.92
N SER A 169 17.70 19.89 -6.08
CA SER A 169 19.12 19.56 -5.94
C SER A 169 19.36 18.18 -5.30
N PHE A 170 18.35 17.62 -4.63
CA PHE A 170 18.43 16.35 -3.92
C PHE A 170 17.43 15.36 -4.53
N PHE A 171 17.95 14.34 -5.21
CA PHE A 171 17.18 13.23 -5.81
C PHE A 171 16.00 13.72 -6.68
N PRO A 172 16.27 14.45 -7.77
CA PRO A 172 15.23 15.04 -8.61
C PRO A 172 14.34 13.98 -9.25
N GLY A 173 13.03 14.24 -9.27
CA GLY A 173 12.02 13.39 -9.91
C GLY A 173 11.85 12.04 -9.23
N SER A 174 11.59 12.08 -7.93
CA SER A 174 11.33 10.89 -7.13
C SER A 174 9.96 10.96 -6.49
N HIS A 175 9.26 9.83 -6.41
CA HIS A 175 7.96 9.71 -5.74
C HIS A 175 8.01 8.58 -4.72
N TYR A 176 7.80 8.91 -3.45
CA TYR A 176 7.80 7.96 -2.36
C TYR A 176 6.38 7.76 -1.84
N CYS A 177 6.03 6.52 -1.51
CA CYS A 177 4.71 6.16 -1.00
C CYS A 177 4.81 5.18 0.16
N THR A 178 4.05 5.40 1.24
CA THR A 178 3.70 4.31 2.16
C THR A 178 2.45 3.59 1.61
N LEU A 179 2.59 2.29 1.39
CA LEU A 179 1.59 1.47 0.70
C LEU A 179 1.03 0.39 1.62
N LEU A 180 -0.25 0.10 1.46
CA LEU A 180 -0.94 -1.01 2.09
C LEU A 180 -0.35 -2.32 1.59
N ALA A 181 0.23 -3.10 2.51
CA ALA A 181 0.78 -4.39 2.15
C ALA A 181 -0.32 -5.34 1.63
N PRO A 182 -0.08 -6.14 0.58
CA PRO A 182 -1.08 -7.08 0.05
C PRO A 182 -1.61 -8.07 1.10
N SER A 183 -0.71 -8.52 1.99
CA SER A 183 -1.00 -9.31 3.18
C SER A 183 -2.04 -8.64 4.09
N LYS A 184 -1.84 -7.35 4.36
CA LYS A 184 -2.73 -6.53 5.20
C LYS A 184 -4.08 -6.29 4.52
N ALA A 185 -4.08 -6.07 3.21
CA ALA A 185 -5.31 -5.95 2.42
C ALA A 185 -6.14 -7.25 2.44
N VAL A 186 -5.49 -8.42 2.32
CA VAL A 186 -6.16 -9.72 2.47
C VAL A 186 -6.71 -9.89 3.88
N GLU A 187 -5.93 -9.55 4.92
CA GLU A 187 -6.39 -9.59 6.32
C GLU A 187 -7.63 -8.72 6.52
N LEU A 188 -7.64 -7.50 5.96
CA LEU A 188 -8.77 -6.58 6.04
C LEU A 188 -10.05 -7.22 5.49
N VAL A 189 -9.99 -7.84 4.32
CA VAL A 189 -11.16 -8.49 3.69
C VAL A 189 -11.58 -9.76 4.45
N MET A 190 -10.62 -10.52 4.97
CA MET A 190 -10.87 -11.86 5.51
C MET A 190 -11.29 -11.86 6.99
N THR A 191 -10.80 -10.90 7.78
CA THR A 191 -10.97 -10.89 9.24
C THR A 191 -11.25 -9.49 9.80
N ARG A 192 -10.27 -8.59 9.81
CA ARG A 192 -10.29 -7.33 10.57
C ARG A 192 -11.38 -6.37 10.12
N GLY A 193 -11.66 -6.36 8.83
CA GLY A 193 -12.65 -5.46 8.27
C GLY A 193 -14.08 -5.94 8.44
N LEU A 194 -14.39 -6.98 9.22
CA LEU A 194 -15.78 -7.40 9.46
C LEU A 194 -16.36 -6.70 10.69
N THR A 195 -17.53 -6.06 10.54
CA THR A 195 -18.25 -5.36 11.63
C THR A 195 -18.73 -6.32 12.73
N LYS A 196 -18.99 -7.59 12.36
CA LYS A 196 -19.32 -8.67 13.29
C LYS A 196 -18.20 -9.70 13.29
N ARG A 197 -17.31 -9.60 14.28
CA ARG A 197 -16.33 -10.66 14.58
C ARG A 197 -17.12 -11.88 15.01
N TYR A 198 -17.26 -12.90 14.13
CA TYR A 198 -18.00 -14.15 14.36
C TYR A 198 -18.93 -14.04 15.57
N SER A 199 -20.04 -13.31 15.43
CA SER A 199 -21.09 -13.35 16.44
C SER A 199 -21.79 -14.70 16.29
N GLY A 200 -21.05 -15.78 16.55
CA GLY A 200 -21.53 -16.72 17.53
C GLY A 200 -21.75 -15.94 18.81
N SER A 201 -22.88 -15.23 18.89
CA SER A 201 -23.68 -15.43 20.08
C SER A 201 -23.61 -16.93 20.35
N ALA A 202 -23.34 -17.30 21.58
CA ALA A 202 -23.87 -18.54 22.12
C ALA A 202 -25.41 -18.50 21.99
N ALA A 203 -25.91 -18.54 20.75
CA ALA A 203 -27.27 -18.80 20.39
C ALA A 203 -27.44 -20.29 20.68
N LYS A 204 -27.63 -20.57 21.97
CA LYS A 204 -28.30 -21.73 22.54
C LYS A 204 -28.18 -22.98 21.66
N LEU A 205 -27.06 -23.69 21.78
CA LEU A 205 -27.09 -25.15 21.69
C LEU A 205 -27.84 -25.68 22.93
N ALA A 206 -29.14 -25.39 23.00
CA ALA A 206 -30.07 -26.10 23.85
C ALA A 206 -30.86 -27.03 22.94
N ALA A 207 -30.17 -28.04 22.40
CA ALA A 207 -30.87 -29.24 21.97
C ALA A 207 -31.26 -29.99 23.25
N PRO A 208 -32.54 -30.29 23.50
CA PRO A 208 -32.91 -31.10 24.64
C PRO A 208 -32.29 -32.48 24.47
N ILE A 209 -31.55 -32.91 25.49
CA ILE A 209 -31.25 -34.33 25.70
C ILE A 209 -32.62 -34.97 25.93
N ILE A 210 -33.12 -35.66 24.91
CA ILE A 210 -34.21 -36.61 25.07
C ILE A 210 -33.58 -37.81 25.79
N ILE A 211 -34.10 -38.06 26.99
CA ILE A 211 -33.75 -39.16 27.90
C ILE A 211 -34.03 -40.50 27.24
#